data_AF-A0A8B3JPQ9-F1
#
_entry.id   AF-A0A8B3JPQ9-F1
#
_cell.length_a   1.000
_cell.length_b   1.000
_cell.length_c   1.000
_cell.angle_alpha   90.00
_cell.angle_beta   90.00
_cell.angle_gamma   90.00
#
_symmetry.space_group_name_H-M   'P 1'
#
loop_
_entity.id
_entity.type
_entity.pdbx_description
1 polymer ?
#
loop_
_entity_poly.entity_id
_entity_poly.type
_entity_poly.pdbx_seq_one_letter_code
_entity_poly.pdbx_strand_id
1 'polypeptide(L)' 'MLPGPELYINYDLARTTAMIITGNETAESMYDAYSFIDWLTMLIITTSFYILTMKLITKLRR' A
#
# COMPACT_ATOMS: atom_id res chain seq x y z
N MET A 1 -15.28 -4.89 -10.67
CA MET A 1 -14.13 -5.40 -9.89
C MET A 1 -13.03 -4.37 -10.00
N LEU A 2 -12.41 -3.97 -8.89
CA LEU A 2 -11.22 -3.11 -8.95
C LEU A 2 -10.07 -3.93 -9.58
N PRO A 3 -9.15 -3.30 -10.34
CA PRO A 3 -7.97 -3.98 -10.84
C PRO A 3 -7.15 -4.53 -9.67
N GLY A 4 -6.56 -5.71 -9.86
CA GLY A 4 -5.70 -6.32 -8.85
C GLY A 4 -4.44 -5.49 -8.59
N PRO A 5 -3.84 -5.63 -7.40
CA PRO A 5 -2.61 -4.92 -7.02
C PRO A 5 -1.43 -5.13 -7.97
N GLU A 6 -1.41 -6.27 -8.66
CA GLU A 6 -0.45 -6.64 -9.71
C GLU A 6 -0.37 -5.62 -10.86
N LEU A 7 -1.41 -4.81 -11.07
CA LEU A 7 -1.50 -3.88 -12.20
C LEU A 7 -0.75 -2.55 -11.97
N TYR A 8 -0.48 -2.20 -10.72
CA TYR A 8 0.17 -0.93 -10.35
C TYR A 8 1.34 -1.10 -9.39
N ILE A 9 1.52 -2.29 -8.81
CA ILE A 9 2.67 -2.60 -7.96
C ILE A 9 3.73 -3.29 -8.81
N ASN A 10 4.96 -2.80 -8.71
CA ASN A 10 6.09 -3.36 -9.43
C ASN A 10 6.39 -4.80 -8.95
N TYR A 11 6.63 -5.71 -9.90
CA TYR A 11 6.91 -7.11 -9.61
C TYR A 11 8.15 -7.31 -8.72
N ASP A 12 9.25 -6.62 -8.98
CA ASP A 12 10.49 -6.77 -8.21
C ASP A 12 10.31 -6.31 -6.77
N LEU A 13 9.49 -5.27 -6.57
CA LEU A 13 9.09 -4.82 -5.23
C LEU A 13 8.28 -5.90 -4.52
N ALA A 14 7.23 -6.41 -5.15
CA ALA A 14 6.39 -7.47 -4.58
C ALA A 14 7.20 -8.74 -4.28
N ARG A 15 8.09 -9.14 -5.19
CA ARG A 15 9.01 -10.27 -5.02
C ARG A 15 9.94 -10.06 -3.83
N THR A 16 10.55 -8.89 -3.71
CA THR A 16 11.41 -8.56 -2.58
C THR A 16 10.65 -8.64 -1.27
N THR A 17 9.42 -8.11 -1.25
CA THR A 17 8.53 -8.20 -0.08
C THR A 17 8.14 -9.64 0.24
N ALA A 18 7.79 -10.46 -0.75
CA ALA A 18 7.49 -11.88 -0.57
C ALA A 18 8.70 -12.63 0.01
N MET A 19 9.90 -12.38 -0.50
CA MET A 19 11.16 -12.94 0.02
C MET A 19 11.46 -12.48 1.44
N ILE A 20 11.13 -11.24 1.81
CA ILE A 20 11.31 -10.73 3.18
C ILE A 20 10.33 -11.37 4.15
N ILE A 21 9.05 -11.51 3.78
CA ILE A 21 7.98 -11.97 4.67
C ILE A 21 8.00 -13.50 4.79
N THR A 22 8.07 -14.19 3.67
CA THR A 22 7.85 -15.65 3.58
C THR A 22 9.11 -16.43 3.20
N GLY A 23 10.15 -15.76 2.68
CA GLY A 23 11.37 -16.41 2.21
C GLY A 23 11.22 -17.19 0.90
N ASN A 24 10.07 -17.09 0.21
CA ASN A 24 9.84 -17.78 -1.05
C ASN A 24 9.04 -16.93 -2.07
N GLU A 25 9.10 -17.35 -3.33
CA GLU A 25 8.42 -16.72 -4.46
C GLU A 25 7.35 -17.67 -5.02
N THR A 26 6.40 -18.06 -4.17
CA THR A 26 5.25 -18.86 -4.56
C THR A 26 4.10 -17.97 -4.98
N ALA A 27 3.10 -18.51 -5.69
CA ALA A 27 1.92 -17.73 -6.08
C ALA A 27 1.18 -17.15 -4.87
N GLU A 28 1.11 -17.90 -3.77
CA GLU A 28 0.51 -17.46 -2.51
C GLU A 28 1.33 -16.36 -1.85
N SER A 29 2.65 -16.50 -1.73
CA SER A 29 3.49 -15.46 -1.12
C SER A 29 3.53 -14.17 -1.93
N MET A 30 3.50 -14.26 -3.26
CA MET A 30 3.40 -13.09 -4.13
C MET A 30 2.06 -12.39 -3.95
N TYR A 31 0.95 -13.13 -3.89
CA TYR A 31 -0.38 -12.56 -3.63
C TYR A 31 -0.44 -11.82 -2.29
N ASP A 32 0.13 -12.42 -1.24
CA ASP A 32 0.21 -11.80 0.08
C ASP A 32 1.08 -10.52 0.05
N ALA A 33 2.21 -10.56 -0.64
CA ALA A 33 3.09 -9.40 -0.79
C ALA A 33 2.40 -8.24 -1.53
N TYR A 34 1.72 -8.52 -2.64
CA TYR A 34 0.94 -7.52 -3.36
C TYR A 34 -0.16 -6.90 -2.49
N SER A 35 -0.90 -7.74 -1.76
CA SER A 35 -1.96 -7.29 -0.86
C SER A 35 -1.41 -6.43 0.28
N PHE A 36 -0.28 -6.83 0.86
CA PHE A 36 0.38 -6.09 1.94
C PHE A 36 0.84 -4.70 1.47
N ILE A 37 1.50 -4.63 0.31
CA ILE A 37 1.95 -3.34 -0.25
C ILE A 37 0.74 -2.45 -0.55
N ASP A 38 -0.34 -2.99 -1.11
CA ASP A 38 -1.56 -2.23 -1.39
C ASP A 38 -2.16 -1.60 -0.12
N TRP A 39 -2.29 -2.41 0.94
CA TRP A 39 -2.81 -1.93 2.21
C TRP A 39 -1.93 -0.83 2.83
N LEU A 40 -0.61 -0.99 2.76
CA LEU A 40 0.32 0.04 3.21
C LEU A 40 0.18 1.33 2.40
N THR A 41 0.06 1.23 1.08
CA THR A 41 -0.16 2.40 0.21
C THR A 41 -1.45 3.11 0.57
N MET A 42 -2.54 2.37 0.74
CA MET A 42 -3.84 2.93 1.15
C MET A 42 -3.77 3.64 2.51
N LEU A 43 -3.06 3.07 3.49
CA LEU A 43 -2.84 3.70 4.79
C LEU A 43 -2.05 5.00 4.67
N ILE A 44 -0.93 4.99 3.95
CA ILE A 44 -0.08 6.17 3.76
C ILE A 44 -0.86 7.31 3.11
N ILE A 45 -1.62 7.01 2.06
CA ILE A 45 -2.45 7.99 1.35
C ILE A 45 -3.50 8.54 2.31
N THR A 46 -4.29 7.67 2.93
CA THR A 46 -5.41 8.07 3.80
C THR A 46 -4.93 8.91 4.99
N THR A 47 -3.85 8.49 5.66
CA THR A 47 -3.26 9.24 6.78
C THR A 47 -2.75 10.60 6.34
N SER A 48 -2.09 10.68 5.18
CA SER A 48 -1.59 11.96 4.64
C SER A 48 -2.75 12.92 4.35
N PHE A 49 -3.81 12.43 3.70
CA PHE A 49 -5.01 13.23 3.43
C PHE A 49 -5.73 13.65 4.71
N TYR A 50 -5.83 12.79 5.72
CA TYR A 50 -6.41 13.13 7.00
C TYR A 50 -5.64 14.28 7.68
N ILE A 51 -4.32 14.18 7.76
CA ILE A 51 -3.47 15.22 8.37
C ILE A 51 -3.60 16.54 7.60
N LEU A 52 -3.56 16.50 6.26
CA LEU A 52 -3.72 17.69 5.42
C LEU A 52 -5.09 18.34 5.63
N THR A 53 -6.16 17.53 5.62
CA THR A 53 -7.54 18.01 5.81
C THR A 53 -7.71 18.65 7.19
N MET A 54 -7.20 18.02 8.25
CA MET A 54 -7.27 18.58 9.60
C MET A 54 -6.45 19.87 9.73
N LYS A 55 -5.28 19.96 9.09
CA LYS A 55 -4.48 21.21 9.03
C LYS A 55 -5.22 22.32 8.28
N LEU A 56 -5.89 22.00 7.17
CA LEU A 56 -6.68 22.97 6.41
C LEU A 56 -7.87 23.47 7.22
N ILE A 57 -8.63 22.57 7.86
CA ILE A 57 -9.78 22.92 8.70
C ILE A 57 -9.34 23.79 9.89
N THR A 58 -8.27 23.42 10.58
CA THR A 58 -7.76 24.21 11.72
C THR A 58 -7.22 25.57 11.29
N LYS A 59 -6.63 25.68 10.10
CA LYS A 59 -6.20 26.97 9.52
C LYS A 59 -7.39 27.84 9.09
N LEU A 60 -8.46 27.24 8.58
CA LEU A 60 -9.66 27.97 8.13
C LEU A 60 -10.51 28.46 9.32
N ARG A 61 -10.48 27.74 10.43
CA ARG A 61 -11.24 28.08 11.65
C ARG A 61 -10.55 29.13 12.54
N ARG A 62 -9.31 29.51 12.21
CA ARG A 62 -8.52 30.54 12.90
C ARG A 62 -8.50 31.82 12.08
#